data_AF-A0A7S4MU42-F1
#
_entry.id   AF-A0A7S4MU42-F1
#
_cell.length_a   1.000
_cell.length_b   1.000
_cell.length_c   1.000
_cell.angle_alpha   90.00
_cell.angle_beta   90.00
_cell.angle_gamma   90.00
#
_symmetry.space_group_name_H-M   'P 1'
#
loop_
_entity.id
_entity.type
_entity.pdbx_description
1 polymer ?
#
loop_
_entity_poly.entity_id
_entity_poly.type
_entity_poly.pdbx_seq_one_letter_code
_entity_poly.pdbx_strand_id
1 'polypeptide(L)'
;MLAAALSALALAHQPPYPEDCTKVNHTVTPDWFGDCNESPGGCFEITAPPETIYNIGNTTYDMSRGFGVKWCVDHLQGFVYAKVMDVQGTMFFEIDDILAMPAPSCRFLVGREMRSPERLEYIVRVYREDSLSCEVTETASPAQAVRRFNLQVSPMRKSAEA
;
A
#
# COMPACT_ATOMS: atom_id res chain seq x y z
N MET A 1 -41.01 26.90 22.68
CA MET A 1 -40.10 27.37 21.63
C MET A 1 -38.87 26.47 21.62
N LEU A 2 -38.52 26.00 20.43
CA LEU A 2 -37.26 25.39 19.97
C LEU A 2 -36.68 24.14 20.66
N ALA A 3 -36.69 23.07 19.86
CA ALA A 3 -35.72 21.99 19.85
C ALA A 3 -34.33 22.49 19.40
N ALA A 4 -33.27 21.89 19.96
CA ALA A 4 -31.99 21.57 19.32
C ALA A 4 -31.12 20.87 20.39
N ALA A 5 -30.78 19.58 20.28
CA ALA A 5 -29.73 19.04 19.40
C ALA A 5 -28.33 19.45 19.92
N LEU A 6 -27.27 18.65 19.97
CA LEU A 6 -26.91 17.41 19.30
C LEU A 6 -25.92 16.66 20.22
N SER A 7 -26.03 15.34 20.21
CA SER A 7 -24.91 14.42 20.00
C SER A 7 -23.51 14.88 20.44
N ALA A 8 -23.13 14.52 21.67
CA ALA A 8 -21.73 14.18 21.95
C ALA A 8 -21.47 12.78 21.34
N LEU A 9 -21.46 12.70 20.00
CA LEU A 9 -20.95 11.52 19.32
C LEU A 9 -19.43 11.50 19.53
N ALA A 10 -18.95 10.32 19.91
CA ALA A 10 -17.56 9.95 20.07
C ALA A 10 -16.58 10.82 19.27
N LEU A 11 -15.64 11.45 19.97
CA LEU A 11 -14.30 11.62 19.39
C LEU A 11 -13.74 10.21 19.20
N ALA A 12 -14.16 9.55 18.12
CA ALA A 12 -13.32 8.56 17.49
C ALA A 12 -12.06 9.31 17.11
N HIS A 13 -10.99 9.05 17.86
CA HIS A 13 -9.63 9.37 17.48
C HIS A 13 -9.47 8.84 16.05
N GLN A 14 -9.62 9.69 15.03
CA GLN A 14 -9.22 9.29 13.68
C GLN A 14 -7.69 9.29 13.71
N PRO A 15 -7.04 8.12 13.68
CA PRO A 15 -5.59 8.08 13.61
C PRO A 15 -5.16 8.89 12.38
N PRO A 16 -4.02 9.61 12.45
CA PRO A 16 -3.62 10.46 11.35
C PRO A 16 -3.30 9.55 10.16
N TYR A 17 -3.90 9.85 9.00
CA TYR A 17 -3.75 9.22 7.67
C TYR A 17 -4.77 8.11 7.34
N PRO A 18 -5.47 8.17 6.19
CA PRO A 18 -6.53 7.22 5.87
C PRO A 18 -5.97 5.87 5.42
N GLU A 19 -6.16 4.84 6.24
CA GLU A 19 -5.87 3.41 5.93
C GLU A 19 -6.71 2.91 4.74
N ASP A 20 -7.88 3.50 4.52
CA ASP A 20 -8.79 3.22 3.42
C ASP A 20 -9.14 4.52 2.68
N CYS A 21 -8.84 4.56 1.39
CA CYS A 21 -9.19 5.65 0.48
C CYS A 21 -10.12 5.21 -0.64
N THR A 22 -10.89 4.13 -0.47
CA THR A 22 -11.91 3.66 -1.41
C THR A 22 -12.90 4.72 -1.93
N LYS A 23 -13.09 5.84 -1.21
CA LYS A 23 -13.88 7.00 -1.68
C LYS A 23 -13.23 7.77 -2.82
N VAL A 24 -11.94 7.55 -3.04
CA VAL A 24 -11.09 8.17 -4.05
C VAL A 24 -11.17 7.28 -5.30
N ASN A 25 -12.21 7.46 -6.10
CA ASN A 25 -12.36 6.77 -7.38
C ASN A 25 -11.13 7.05 -8.26
N HIS A 26 -10.62 6.08 -9.02
CA HIS A 26 -9.36 6.03 -9.82
C HIS A 26 -9.05 7.25 -10.69
N THR A 27 -10.03 8.13 -10.89
CA THR A 27 -9.90 9.42 -11.57
C THR A 27 -9.35 10.53 -10.67
N VAL A 28 -9.35 10.32 -9.37
CA VAL A 28 -8.92 11.23 -8.32
C VAL A 28 -7.88 10.48 -7.51
N THR A 29 -6.76 11.12 -7.19
CA THR A 29 -5.80 10.60 -6.20
C THR A 29 -6.07 11.29 -4.85
N PRO A 30 -5.56 10.76 -3.73
CA PRO A 30 -5.68 11.46 -2.46
C PRO A 30 -5.10 12.88 -2.54
N ASP A 31 -5.68 13.84 -1.82
CA ASP A 31 -5.28 15.26 -1.83
C ASP A 31 -3.81 15.49 -1.46
N TRP A 32 -3.26 14.60 -0.64
CA TRP A 32 -1.86 14.59 -0.22
C TRP A 32 -0.90 13.88 -1.20
N PHE A 33 -1.43 13.16 -2.18
CA PHE A 33 -0.67 12.41 -3.19
C PHE A 33 -0.30 13.33 -4.37
N GLY A 34 0.46 14.38 -4.04
CA GLY A 34 0.99 15.38 -4.97
C GLY A 34 2.40 15.81 -4.56
N ASP A 35 2.98 16.80 -5.25
CA ASP A 35 4.31 17.37 -4.95
C ASP A 35 5.40 16.32 -4.73
N CYS A 36 5.40 15.30 -5.57
CA CYS A 36 6.22 14.11 -5.37
C CYS A 36 7.72 14.38 -5.52
N ASN A 37 8.09 15.44 -6.26
CA ASN A 37 9.48 15.90 -6.37
C ASN A 37 10.01 16.52 -5.07
N GLU A 38 9.13 16.94 -4.16
CA GLU A 38 9.50 17.52 -2.86
C GLU A 38 9.62 16.45 -1.77
N SER A 39 9.23 15.21 -2.07
CA SER A 39 9.26 14.09 -1.14
C SER A 39 10.58 13.33 -1.25
N PRO A 40 11.27 12.99 -0.15
CA PRO A 40 12.57 12.30 -0.19
C PRO A 40 12.62 11.06 -1.07
N GLY A 41 11.57 10.22 -1.04
CA GLY A 41 11.49 9.01 -1.87
C GLY A 41 10.49 9.07 -3.03
N GLY A 42 9.82 10.21 -3.23
CA GLY A 42 8.78 10.36 -4.24
C GLY A 42 7.43 9.73 -3.88
N CYS A 43 6.56 9.64 -4.89
CA CYS A 43 5.25 9.01 -4.81
C CYS A 43 5.22 7.68 -5.59
N PHE A 44 4.46 6.74 -5.05
CA PHE A 44 4.29 5.39 -5.55
C PHE A 44 2.79 5.11 -5.69
N GLU A 45 2.39 4.76 -6.89
CA GLU A 45 1.06 4.25 -7.19
C GLU A 45 1.21 2.78 -7.59
N ILE A 46 0.55 1.89 -6.86
CA ILE A 46 0.62 0.45 -7.11
C ILE A 46 -0.79 -0.02 -7.46
N THR A 47 -0.98 -0.51 -8.68
CA THR A 47 -2.17 -1.29 -9.02
C THR A 47 -2.00 -2.68 -8.46
N ALA A 48 -3.00 -3.16 -7.72
CA ALA A 48 -3.10 -4.48 -7.16
C ALA A 48 -4.47 -5.08 -7.54
N PRO A 49 -4.65 -6.40 -7.40
CA PRO A 49 -5.97 -7.00 -7.58
C PRO A 49 -7.01 -6.42 -6.60
N PRO A 50 -8.26 -6.21 -7.02
CA PRO A 50 -9.31 -5.64 -6.16
C PRO A 50 -9.80 -6.63 -5.09
N GLU A 51 -10.51 -6.09 -4.10
CA GLU A 51 -11.04 -6.83 -2.93
C GLU A 51 -12.06 -7.93 -3.26
N THR A 52 -12.54 -8.00 -4.50
CA THR A 52 -13.37 -9.13 -4.94
C THR A 52 -12.61 -10.46 -4.96
N ILE A 53 -11.28 -10.42 -4.93
CA ILE A 53 -10.41 -11.60 -4.98
C ILE A 53 -9.38 -11.60 -3.84
N TYR A 54 -8.87 -10.44 -3.43
CA TYR A 54 -7.81 -10.35 -2.43
C TYR A 54 -7.99 -9.20 -1.46
N ASN A 55 -7.76 -9.42 -0.17
CA ASN A 55 -7.68 -8.34 0.80
C ASN A 55 -6.30 -7.69 0.75
N ILE A 56 -6.23 -6.37 0.85
CA ILE A 56 -4.97 -5.63 0.88
C ILE A 56 -4.92 -4.86 2.19
N GLY A 57 -3.83 -4.97 2.93
CA GLY A 57 -3.64 -4.24 4.17
C GLY A 57 -2.19 -3.87 4.39
N ASN A 58 -1.90 -3.12 5.44
CA ASN A 58 -0.53 -2.98 5.92
C ASN A 58 -0.17 -4.17 6.83
N THR A 59 1.09 -4.60 6.83
CA THR A 59 1.52 -5.70 7.72
C THR A 59 1.83 -5.13 9.10
N THR A 60 0.88 -5.17 10.05
CA THR A 60 1.11 -4.61 11.39
C THR A 60 0.44 -5.41 12.49
N TYR A 61 1.08 -6.48 12.97
CA TYR A 61 1.06 -6.70 14.42
C TYR A 61 1.93 -5.57 15.02
N ASP A 62 1.32 -4.61 15.71
CA ASP A 62 1.89 -3.54 16.55
C ASP A 62 2.48 -2.23 15.98
N MET A 63 2.46 -1.97 14.67
CA MET A 63 2.96 -0.69 14.14
C MET A 63 2.06 -0.06 13.07
N SER A 64 0.91 0.50 13.46
CA SER A 64 0.06 1.37 12.62
C SER A 64 0.73 2.68 12.16
N ARG A 65 2.06 2.70 12.05
CA ARG A 65 2.89 3.75 11.48
C ARG A 65 4.03 3.07 10.73
N GLY A 66 3.89 2.78 9.44
CA GLY A 66 5.11 2.68 8.66
C GLY A 66 5.79 4.05 8.74
N PHE A 67 7.04 4.04 9.17
CA PHE A 67 7.76 5.25 9.48
C PHE A 67 7.91 6.07 8.20
N GLY A 68 7.63 7.37 8.27
CA GLY A 68 7.98 8.28 7.18
C GLY A 68 7.28 8.03 5.84
N VAL A 69 6.20 7.24 5.79
CA VAL A 69 5.41 7.01 4.58
C VAL A 69 3.95 7.31 4.86
N LYS A 70 3.38 8.24 4.09
CA LYS A 70 1.93 8.47 4.05
C LYS A 70 1.32 7.55 3.00
N TRP A 71 0.24 6.87 3.33
CA TRP A 71 -0.34 5.87 2.45
C TRP A 71 -1.85 5.79 2.57
N CYS A 72 -2.49 5.16 1.58
CA CYS A 72 -3.86 4.66 1.66
C CYS A 72 -4.08 3.54 0.63
N VAL A 73 -5.14 2.74 0.82
CA VAL A 73 -5.55 1.69 -0.11
C VAL A 73 -6.99 1.95 -0.59
N ASP A 74 -7.22 1.94 -1.90
CA ASP A 74 -8.55 1.79 -2.49
C ASP A 74 -8.78 0.30 -2.76
N HIS A 75 -9.51 -0.33 -1.85
CA HIS A 75 -9.75 -1.78 -1.88
C HIS A 75 -10.70 -2.16 -3.01
N LEU A 76 -11.68 -1.32 -3.34
CA LEU A 76 -12.66 -1.61 -4.39
C LEU A 76 -12.03 -1.62 -5.78
N GLN A 77 -11.05 -0.75 -6.01
CA GLN A 77 -10.42 -0.61 -7.32
C GLN A 77 -9.03 -1.21 -7.41
N GLY A 78 -8.45 -1.62 -6.26
CA GLY A 78 -7.15 -2.25 -6.21
C GLY A 78 -6.02 -1.25 -6.44
N PHE A 79 -6.02 -0.13 -5.72
CA PHE A 79 -4.92 0.83 -5.76
C PHE A 79 -4.30 1.03 -4.38
N VAL A 80 -2.98 1.12 -4.34
CA VAL A 80 -2.23 1.57 -3.17
C VAL A 80 -1.50 2.86 -3.55
N TYR A 81 -1.76 3.91 -2.78
CA TYR A 81 -1.05 5.18 -2.90
C TYR A 81 -0.08 5.30 -1.73
N ALA A 82 1.18 5.61 -2.00
CA ALA A 82 2.19 5.80 -0.98
C ALA A 82 3.15 6.96 -1.33
N LYS A 83 3.42 7.83 -0.36
CA LYS A 83 4.34 8.96 -0.48
C LYS A 83 5.38 8.88 0.64
N VAL A 84 6.66 8.81 0.26
CA VAL A 84 7.77 8.67 1.21
C VAL A 84 8.21 10.06 1.67
N MET A 85 7.72 10.45 2.85
CA MET A 85 7.89 11.77 3.48
C MET A 85 9.21 11.92 4.25
N ASP A 86 9.82 10.80 4.67
CA ASP A 86 11.10 10.77 5.42
C ASP A 86 12.16 10.03 4.60
N VAL A 87 13.43 10.42 4.76
CA VAL A 87 14.56 9.72 4.17
C VAL A 87 14.70 8.27 4.66
N GLN A 88 14.18 7.95 5.85
CA GLN A 88 14.13 6.59 6.38
C GLN A 88 12.81 5.88 6.09
N GLY A 89 11.93 6.49 5.29
CA GLY A 89 10.54 6.06 5.22
C GLY A 89 10.33 4.72 4.53
N THR A 90 9.69 3.77 5.21
CA THR A 90 9.33 2.45 4.66
C THR A 90 7.96 2.01 5.18
N MET A 91 7.15 1.44 4.30
CA MET A 91 5.86 0.83 4.58
C MET A 91 5.84 -0.61 4.08
N PHE A 92 5.11 -1.48 4.77
CA PHE A 92 4.93 -2.87 4.38
C PHE A 92 3.44 -3.18 4.23
N PHE A 93 3.11 -3.91 3.17
CA PHE A 93 1.75 -4.26 2.78
C PHE A 93 1.63 -5.77 2.64
N GLU A 94 0.44 -6.28 2.93
CA GLU A 94 0.02 -7.68 2.80
C GLU A 94 -1.09 -7.76 1.76
N ILE A 95 -1.05 -8.82 0.94
CA ILE A 95 -2.17 -9.26 0.12
C ILE A 95 -2.55 -10.66 0.58
N ASP A 96 -3.81 -10.84 0.97
CA ASP A 96 -4.37 -12.12 1.39
C ASP A 96 -5.43 -12.62 0.39
N ASP A 97 -5.39 -13.89 0.04
CA ASP A 97 -6.47 -14.55 -0.71
C ASP A 97 -7.66 -14.84 0.23
N ILE A 98 -8.76 -14.13 0.02
CA ILE A 98 -9.96 -14.19 0.89
C ILE A 98 -10.78 -15.47 0.70
N LEU A 99 -10.50 -16.24 -0.35
CA LEU A 99 -11.28 -17.43 -0.73
C LEU A 99 -10.68 -18.73 -0.20
N ALA A 100 -9.51 -18.69 0.44
CA ALA A 100 -8.81 -19.87 0.96
C ALA A 100 -8.54 -19.79 2.48
N MET A 101 -8.49 -20.96 3.14
CA MET A 101 -8.18 -21.08 4.57
C MET A 101 -7.16 -22.21 4.83
N PRO A 102 -6.03 -21.95 5.54
CA PRO A 102 -5.55 -20.62 5.93
C PRO A 102 -5.27 -19.75 4.70
N ALA A 103 -5.49 -18.44 4.78
CA ALA A 103 -5.35 -17.53 3.64
C ALA A 103 -3.89 -17.51 3.14
N PRO A 104 -3.62 -17.94 1.89
CA PRO A 104 -2.37 -17.65 1.21
C PRO A 104 -2.14 -16.15 1.17
N SER A 105 -0.91 -15.71 1.41
CA SER A 105 -0.58 -14.29 1.40
C SER A 105 0.77 -13.98 0.79
N CYS A 106 0.95 -12.74 0.37
CA CYS A 106 2.24 -12.21 -0.03
C CYS A 106 2.41 -10.81 0.55
N ARG A 107 3.66 -10.37 0.69
CA ARG A 107 3.97 -9.07 1.26
C ARG A 107 4.95 -8.30 0.40
N PHE A 108 4.68 -7.01 0.25
CA PHE A 108 5.54 -6.09 -0.46
C PHE A 108 5.84 -4.86 0.38
N LEU A 109 7.01 -4.27 0.17
CA LEU A 109 7.42 -3.03 0.80
C LEU A 109 7.28 -1.88 -0.19
N VAL A 110 7.05 -0.67 0.32
CA VAL A 110 7.19 0.59 -0.40
C VAL A 110 8.08 1.52 0.40
N GLY A 111 9.08 2.08 -0.25
CA GLY A 111 9.94 3.10 0.35
C GLY A 111 11.39 2.65 0.41
N ARG A 112 12.11 3.10 1.44
CA ARG A 112 13.56 2.94 1.54
C ARG A 112 13.94 1.47 1.65
N GLU A 113 14.92 1.10 0.85
CA GLU A 113 15.60 -0.18 0.87
C GLU A 113 17.11 -0.01 0.62
N MET A 114 17.92 -0.70 1.41
CA MET A 114 19.37 -0.80 1.18
C MET A 114 19.63 -2.02 0.29
N ARG A 115 19.91 -1.80 -1.00
CA ARG A 115 20.28 -2.90 -1.92
C ARG A 115 21.70 -3.42 -1.70
N SER A 116 22.56 -2.56 -1.17
CA SER A 116 23.88 -2.88 -0.64
C SER A 116 24.19 -1.91 0.50
N PRO A 117 25.24 -2.12 1.31
CA PRO A 117 25.63 -1.18 2.36
C PRO A 117 25.84 0.27 1.88
N GLU A 118 26.06 0.48 0.58
CA GLU A 118 26.39 1.77 -0.02
C GLU A 118 25.31 2.30 -0.98
N ARG A 119 24.26 1.52 -1.26
CA ARG A 119 23.23 1.86 -2.26
C ARG A 119 21.84 1.84 -1.65
N LEU A 120 21.36 3.05 -1.34
CA LEU A 120 19.99 3.31 -0.94
C LEU A 120 19.11 3.50 -2.18
N GLU A 121 17.98 2.81 -2.21
CA GLU A 121 16.93 3.00 -3.22
C GLU A 121 15.59 3.19 -2.53
N TYR A 122 14.70 3.95 -3.15
CA TYR A 122 13.28 3.91 -2.83
C TYR A 122 12.61 3.03 -3.86
N ILE A 123 11.84 2.03 -3.45
CA ILE A 123 11.32 1.02 -4.38
C ILE A 123 10.02 0.41 -3.87
N VAL A 124 9.32 -0.28 -4.77
CA VAL A 124 8.32 -1.29 -4.41
C VAL A 124 8.94 -2.67 -4.64
N ARG A 125 8.96 -3.53 -3.61
CA ARG A 125 9.55 -4.87 -3.73
C ARG A 125 8.79 -5.90 -2.93
N VAL A 126 8.54 -7.06 -3.53
CA VAL A 126 8.06 -8.25 -2.82
C VAL A 126 9.16 -8.77 -1.90
N TYR A 127 8.84 -8.98 -0.62
CA TYR A 127 9.82 -9.42 0.39
C TYR A 127 9.41 -10.68 1.13
N ARG A 128 8.15 -11.13 1.00
CA ARG A 128 7.68 -12.40 1.54
C ARG A 128 6.56 -12.97 0.68
N GLU A 129 6.56 -14.27 0.50
CA GLU A 129 5.50 -15.03 -0.16
C GLU A 129 5.16 -16.23 0.75
N ASP A 130 3.89 -16.37 1.11
CA ASP A 130 3.36 -17.44 1.97
C ASP A 130 2.23 -18.15 1.19
N SER A 131 2.59 -19.09 0.30
CA SER A 131 1.68 -19.83 -0.60
C SER A 131 0.97 -18.99 -1.68
N LEU A 132 1.21 -17.69 -1.72
CA LEU A 132 0.76 -16.77 -2.76
C LEU A 132 1.99 -16.10 -3.39
N SER A 133 2.12 -16.21 -4.72
CA SER A 133 3.22 -15.57 -5.45
C SER A 133 2.83 -14.16 -5.87
N CYS A 134 3.77 -13.23 -5.71
CA CYS A 134 3.60 -11.83 -6.06
C CYS A 134 4.76 -11.32 -6.90
N GLU A 135 4.43 -10.61 -7.97
CA GLU A 135 5.38 -9.97 -8.85
C GLU A 135 5.05 -8.48 -8.96
N VAL A 136 6.05 -7.63 -8.71
CA VAL A 136 5.94 -6.18 -8.85
C VAL A 136 6.73 -5.77 -10.09
N THR A 137 6.04 -5.12 -11.03
CA THR A 137 6.66 -4.55 -12.24
C THR A 137 6.47 -3.05 -12.26
N GLU A 138 7.53 -2.27 -12.46
CA GLU A 138 7.43 -0.82 -12.70
C GLU A 138 6.84 -0.58 -14.11
N THR A 139 5.66 0.04 -14.19
CA THR A 139 4.93 0.27 -15.44
C THR A 139 5.13 1.67 -16.01
N ALA A 140 5.60 2.62 -15.19
CA ALA A 140 6.05 3.93 -15.63
C ALA A 140 7.20 4.43 -14.74
N SER A 141 8.29 4.87 -15.38
CA SER A 141 9.57 5.25 -14.75
C SER A 141 9.91 6.74 -14.91
N PRO A 142 11.01 7.25 -14.33
CA PRO A 142 11.11 8.37 -13.39
C PRO A 142 11.00 9.77 -14.02
N ALA A 143 10.65 9.86 -15.32
CA ALA A 143 10.37 11.14 -15.96
C ALA A 143 9.11 11.81 -15.36
N GLN A 144 8.31 11.05 -14.62
CA GLN A 144 7.17 11.51 -13.85
C GLN A 144 7.51 11.44 -12.36
N ALA A 145 7.15 12.48 -11.61
CA ALA A 145 7.34 12.55 -10.17
C ALA A 145 6.64 11.40 -9.40
N VAL A 146 5.67 10.74 -10.05
CA VAL A 146 4.96 9.55 -9.58
C VAL A 146 5.51 8.33 -10.31
N ARG A 147 5.94 7.31 -9.56
CA ARG A 147 6.34 6.01 -10.09
C ARG A 147 5.17 5.04 -9.99
N ARG A 148 4.90 4.32 -11.07
CA ARG A 148 3.76 3.39 -11.14
C ARG A 148 4.22 1.96 -11.20
N PHE A 149 3.52 1.11 -10.47
CA PHE A 149 3.79 -0.31 -10.37
C PHE A 149 2.51 -1.09 -10.59
N ASN A 150 2.66 -2.28 -11.16
CA ASN A 150 1.62 -3.27 -11.21
C ASN A 150 2.05 -4.47 -10.38
N LEU A 151 1.20 -4.87 -9.44
CA LEU A 151 1.37 -6.03 -8.59
C LEU A 151 0.50 -7.16 -9.13
N GLN A 152 1.14 -8.18 -9.67
CA GLN A 152 0.48 -9.41 -10.11
C GLN A 152 0.51 -10.42 -8.98
N VAL A 153 -0.61 -11.11 -8.79
CA VAL A 153 -0.80 -12.09 -7.72
C VAL A 153 -1.25 -13.39 -8.37
N SER A 154 -0.64 -14.51 -7.98
CA SER A 154 -1.03 -15.83 -8.46
C SER A 154 -0.80 -16.91 -7.40
N PRO A 155 -1.59 -17.99 -7.38
CA PRO A 155 -1.28 -19.13 -6.52
C PRO A 155 0.12 -19.67 -6.83
N MET A 156 0.93 -19.93 -5.80
CA MET A 156 2.23 -20.57 -6.03
C MET A 156 2.01 -21.93 -6.71
N ARG A 157 2.59 -22.13 -7.89
CA ARG A 157 2.59 -23.46 -8.49
C ARG A 157 3.38 -24.36 -7.56
N LYS A 158 2.73 -25.40 -7.02
CA LYS A 158 3.47 -26.53 -6.44
C LYS A 158 4.42 -26.99 -7.55
N SER A 159 5.73 -26.91 -7.32
CA SER A 159 6.68 -27.60 -8.17
C SER A 159 6.19 -29.04 -8.27
N ALA A 160 5.86 -29.48 -9.48
CA ALA A 160 5.61 -30.89 -9.72
C ALA A 160 6.88 -31.61 -9.25
N GLU A 161 6.77 -32.39 -8.16
CA GLU A 161 7.83 -33.26 -7.71
C GLU A 161 8.22 -34.14 -8.91
N ALA A 162 9.46 -33.97 -9.36
CA ALA A 162 10.09 -34.80 -10.38
C ALA A 162 10.67 -36.05 -9.75
#